data_AF-V7PFD8-F1
#
_entry.id   AF-V7PFD8-F1
#
_cell.length_a   1.000
_cell.length_b   1.000
_cell.length_c   1.000
_cell.angle_alpha   90.00
_cell.angle_beta   90.00
_cell.angle_gamma   90.00
#
_symmetry.space_group_name_H-M   'P 1'
#
loop_
_entity.id
_entity.type
_entity.pdbx_description
1 polymer ?
#
loop_
_entity_poly.entity_id
_entity_poly.type
_entity_poly.pdbx_seq_one_letter_code
_entity_poly.pdbx_strand_id
1 'polypeptide(L)'
;MILKDFFFQKPKIIKCEENVDDIKKASYAYEDNNTSNNDSIVDIIKKIPINPFIDSNENINKYKHGVEKKSIDRYTGVQVYDEDDEKDHKKNQPVDYPFPINKNVVFKKNKVNNSDERINTNYSNIASDLYPEEGFKTLNKNKHFSSDWELLLAHNHGLYHFKNNDNNAIMNKDMHSLNTENDIRNKLNLYTERINIDNPNDACKYLAIEEYKCLLTHSFHMNPNTSNQKCVKWFNEYMQCKWDEHKLNYGHNYIENRRNKKSKAYIAAPDYQYS
;
A
#
# COMPACT_ATOMS: atom_id res chain seq x y z
N MET A 1 5.85 49.26 -14.14
CA MET A 1 7.03 49.64 -14.96
C MET A 1 8.22 49.48 -14.03
N ILE A 2 8.87 48.32 -13.95
CA ILE A 2 9.79 47.75 -14.92
C ILE A 2 9.59 46.23 -14.95
N LEU A 3 9.15 45.72 -16.11
CA LEU A 3 9.39 44.36 -16.57
C LEU A 3 10.84 44.28 -17.02
N LYS A 4 11.52 43.16 -16.76
CA LYS A 4 12.50 42.54 -17.67
C LYS A 4 12.94 41.16 -17.17
N ASP A 5 12.60 40.16 -17.98
CA ASP A 5 13.46 39.09 -18.47
C ASP A 5 14.11 38.13 -17.45
N PHE A 6 13.36 37.11 -17.02
CA PHE A 6 13.93 35.77 -16.82
C PHE A 6 13.59 34.88 -18.03
N PHE A 7 14.57 34.77 -18.91
CA PHE A 7 14.56 33.91 -20.08
C PHE A 7 14.33 32.45 -19.72
N PHE A 8 13.41 31.82 -20.45
CA PHE A 8 13.27 30.38 -20.61
C PHE A 8 14.63 29.73 -20.94
N GLN A 9 15.20 28.99 -19.99
CA GLN A 9 16.24 28.01 -20.29
C GLN A 9 15.57 26.83 -20.98
N LYS A 10 15.74 26.73 -22.30
CA LYS A 10 15.43 25.52 -23.07
C LYS A 10 16.26 24.35 -22.54
N PRO A 11 15.70 23.17 -22.27
CA PRO A 11 16.51 22.00 -21.99
C PRO A 11 17.34 21.65 -23.23
N LYS A 12 18.66 21.55 -23.06
CA LYS A 12 19.55 20.95 -24.07
C LYS A 12 19.13 19.49 -24.25
N ILE A 13 18.58 19.16 -25.42
CA ILE A 13 18.41 17.78 -25.86
C ILE A 13 19.82 17.22 -26.06
N ILE A 14 20.29 16.43 -25.09
CA ILE A 14 21.46 15.56 -25.28
C ILE A 14 20.94 14.37 -26.09
N LYS A 15 21.29 14.33 -27.38
CA LYS A 15 21.15 13.11 -28.17
C LYS A 15 22.19 12.11 -27.65
N CYS A 16 21.76 11.11 -26.90
CA CYS A 16 22.55 9.91 -26.72
C CYS A 16 22.34 9.05 -27.97
N GLU A 17 23.20 9.21 -28.97
CA GLU A 17 23.40 8.18 -29.99
C GLU A 17 24.15 7.03 -29.31
N GLU A 18 23.48 5.90 -29.11
CA GLU A 18 24.14 4.65 -28.72
C GLU A 18 25.02 4.17 -29.87
N ASN A 19 26.34 4.19 -29.67
CA ASN A 19 27.27 3.56 -30.58
C ASN A 19 27.06 2.03 -30.56
N VAL A 20 26.65 1.50 -31.71
CA VAL A 20 26.30 0.08 -31.95
C VAL A 20 27.51 -0.88 -31.85
N ASP A 21 28.72 -0.34 -31.65
CA ASP A 21 29.96 -1.13 -31.69
C ASP A 21 30.47 -1.62 -30.32
N ASP A 22 29.92 -1.14 -29.20
CA ASP A 22 30.29 -1.61 -27.85
C ASP A 22 29.44 -2.80 -27.36
N ILE A 23 28.38 -3.18 -28.08
CA ILE A 23 27.52 -4.34 -27.75
C ILE A 23 28.20 -5.67 -28.17
N LYS A 24 29.24 -5.63 -29.02
CA LYS A 24 29.87 -6.86 -29.58
C LYS A 24 31.09 -7.37 -28.82
N LYS A 25 31.45 -6.77 -27.67
CA LYS A 25 32.60 -7.21 -26.84
C LYS A 25 32.25 -7.80 -25.47
N ALA A 26 30.97 -7.89 -25.12
CA ALA A 26 30.51 -8.57 -23.90
C ALA A 26 29.83 -9.93 -24.17
N SER A 27 29.89 -10.43 -25.41
CA SER A 27 29.14 -11.62 -25.86
C SER A 27 29.98 -12.86 -26.13
N TYR A 28 31.16 -13.02 -25.51
CA TYR A 28 31.99 -14.23 -25.65
C TYR A 28 32.68 -14.60 -24.34
N ALA A 29 31.91 -15.08 -23.37
CA ALA A 29 32.37 -15.95 -22.29
C ALA A 29 31.17 -16.66 -21.62
N TYR A 30 30.38 -17.37 -22.42
CA TYR A 30 29.60 -18.49 -21.90
C TYR A 30 29.98 -19.69 -22.76
N GLU A 31 30.88 -20.51 -22.22
CA GLU A 31 31.01 -21.88 -22.69
C GLU A 31 29.65 -22.56 -22.48
N ASP A 32 29.09 -23.05 -23.58
CA ASP A 32 27.93 -23.92 -23.61
C ASP A 32 28.24 -25.21 -22.84
N ASN A 33 28.04 -25.18 -21.52
CA ASN A 33 27.89 -26.38 -20.72
C ASN A 33 26.43 -26.83 -20.76
N ASN A 34 26.19 -27.88 -21.54
CA ASN A 34 24.98 -28.69 -21.59
C ASN A 34 24.71 -29.40 -20.25
N THR A 35 24.27 -28.62 -19.25
CA THR A 35 23.67 -29.13 -18.00
C THR A 35 22.56 -28.17 -17.60
N SER A 36 21.40 -28.31 -18.26
CA SER A 36 20.20 -27.59 -17.88
C SER A 36 19.80 -27.92 -16.43
N ASN A 37 19.82 -26.91 -15.55
CA ASN A 37 18.85 -26.71 -14.47
C ASN A 37 18.73 -27.76 -13.33
N ASN A 38 19.77 -28.54 -13.01
CA ASN A 38 19.67 -29.52 -11.92
C ASN A 38 19.39 -28.88 -10.53
N ASP A 39 19.92 -27.69 -10.24
CA ASP A 39 19.73 -27.04 -8.93
C ASP A 39 18.37 -26.34 -8.80
N SER A 40 17.77 -25.89 -9.90
CA SER A 40 16.47 -25.19 -9.91
C SER A 40 15.26 -26.10 -9.68
N ILE A 41 15.45 -27.42 -9.68
CA ILE A 41 14.41 -28.46 -9.57
C ILE A 41 14.60 -29.27 -8.26
N VAL A 42 15.55 -28.86 -7.40
CA VAL A 42 15.88 -29.59 -6.16
C VAL A 42 14.65 -29.80 -5.28
N ASP A 43 13.75 -28.81 -5.20
CA ASP A 43 12.51 -28.92 -4.42
C ASP A 43 11.59 -30.01 -4.98
N ILE A 44 11.49 -30.14 -6.30
CA ILE A 44 10.69 -31.18 -6.97
C ILE A 44 11.35 -32.55 -6.76
N ILE A 45 12.67 -32.66 -6.91
CA ILE A 45 13.42 -33.92 -6.73
C ILE A 45 13.34 -34.40 -5.28
N LYS A 46 13.45 -33.49 -4.31
CA LYS A 46 13.39 -33.79 -2.87
C LYS A 46 11.97 -33.79 -2.29
N LYS A 47 10.95 -33.58 -3.14
CA LYS A 47 9.54 -33.45 -2.77
C LYS A 47 9.33 -32.45 -1.64
N ILE A 48 9.96 -31.28 -1.71
CA ILE A 48 9.83 -30.21 -0.72
C ILE A 48 8.73 -29.26 -1.21
N PRO A 49 7.55 -29.24 -0.56
CA PRO A 49 6.45 -28.39 -0.98
C PRO A 49 6.72 -26.93 -0.58
N ILE A 50 6.67 -26.02 -1.56
CA ILE A 50 6.84 -24.57 -1.34
C ILE A 50 5.70 -24.01 -0.48
N ASN A 51 4.49 -24.57 -0.61
CA ASN A 51 3.32 -24.19 0.18
C ASN A 51 2.36 -25.40 0.38
N PRO A 52 1.38 -25.29 1.30
CA PRO A 52 0.41 -26.37 1.55
C PRO A 52 -0.46 -26.75 0.34
N PHE A 53 -0.66 -25.85 -0.63
CA PHE A 53 -1.45 -26.13 -1.83
C PHE A 53 -0.71 -27.12 -2.75
N ILE A 54 0.59 -26.92 -2.94
CA ILE A 54 1.43 -27.84 -3.72
C ILE A 54 1.53 -29.19 -2.99
N ASP A 55 1.70 -29.18 -1.67
CA ASP A 55 1.73 -30.42 -0.86
C ASP A 55 0.48 -31.28 -1.07
N SER A 56 -0.70 -30.65 -1.06
CA SER A 56 -1.98 -31.32 -1.27
C SER A 56 -2.23 -31.72 -2.72
N ASN A 57 -1.81 -30.92 -3.70
CA ASN A 57 -2.02 -31.22 -5.12
C ASN A 57 -1.10 -32.35 -5.61
N GLU A 58 0.13 -32.42 -5.09
CA GLU A 58 1.12 -33.43 -5.46
C GLU A 58 1.14 -34.64 -4.50
N ASN A 59 0.25 -34.67 -3.51
CA ASN A 59 0.15 -35.73 -2.49
C ASN A 59 1.49 -36.00 -1.75
N ILE A 60 2.24 -34.94 -1.45
CA ILE A 60 3.54 -35.05 -0.76
C ILE A 60 3.36 -35.32 0.75
N ASN A 61 2.24 -34.87 1.34
CA ASN A 61 1.82 -35.09 2.73
C ASN A 61 2.85 -34.68 3.79
N LYS A 62 3.58 -33.58 3.58
CA LYS A 62 4.55 -33.04 4.54
C LYS A 62 3.92 -32.03 5.52
N TYR A 63 2.80 -31.38 5.17
CA TYR A 63 2.10 -30.50 6.09
C TYR A 63 1.11 -31.27 6.97
N LYS A 64 1.41 -31.39 8.27
CA LYS A 64 0.60 -32.12 9.26
C LYS A 64 -0.87 -31.70 9.30
N HIS A 65 -1.13 -30.41 9.12
CA HIS A 65 -2.46 -29.81 9.25
C HIS A 65 -3.22 -29.73 7.91
N GLY A 66 -2.66 -30.25 6.81
CA GLY A 66 -3.25 -30.16 5.48
C GLY A 66 -3.38 -28.72 4.96
N VAL A 67 -4.29 -28.50 4.00
CA VAL A 67 -4.58 -27.19 3.42
C VAL A 67 -6.07 -26.92 3.38
N GLU A 68 -6.48 -25.73 3.83
CA GLU A 68 -7.82 -25.20 3.59
C GLU A 68 -7.87 -24.56 2.20
N LYS A 69 -8.68 -25.13 1.29
CA LYS A 69 -8.86 -24.56 -0.05
C LYS A 69 -9.77 -23.34 0.03
N LYS A 70 -9.28 -22.19 -0.45
CA LYS A 70 -10.12 -20.98 -0.56
C LYS A 70 -10.97 -21.06 -1.85
N SER A 71 -12.13 -20.42 -1.85
CA SER A 71 -12.91 -20.23 -3.07
C SER A 71 -12.20 -19.25 -4.01
N ILE A 72 -12.49 -19.32 -5.31
CA ILE A 72 -11.88 -18.44 -6.32
C ILE A 72 -12.08 -16.95 -6.00
N ASP A 73 -13.25 -16.61 -5.46
CA ASP A 73 -13.65 -15.27 -4.99
C ASP A 73 -12.74 -14.72 -3.88
N ARG A 74 -11.97 -15.58 -3.17
CA ARG A 74 -10.99 -15.16 -2.15
C ARG A 74 -9.58 -14.97 -2.71
N TYR A 75 -9.29 -15.46 -3.92
CA TYR A 75 -7.98 -15.27 -4.57
C TYR A 75 -8.00 -14.09 -5.53
N THR A 76 -9.12 -13.86 -6.20
CA THR A 76 -9.23 -12.86 -7.25
C THR A 76 -10.65 -12.36 -7.39
N GLY A 77 -10.81 -11.14 -7.91
CA GLY A 77 -12.12 -10.59 -8.23
C GLY A 77 -12.10 -9.08 -8.45
N VAL A 78 -13.22 -8.53 -8.87
CA VAL A 78 -13.44 -7.08 -8.95
C VAL A 78 -13.74 -6.54 -7.54
N GLN A 79 -13.31 -5.30 -7.28
CA GLN A 79 -13.65 -4.57 -6.06
C GLN A 79 -15.15 -4.26 -6.01
N VAL A 80 -15.70 -4.21 -4.79
CA VAL A 80 -17.08 -3.77 -4.54
C VAL A 80 -17.11 -2.43 -3.82
N TYR A 81 -18.22 -1.71 -3.96
CA TYR A 81 -18.51 -0.57 -3.08
C TYR A 81 -18.52 -1.02 -1.62
N ASP A 82 -18.00 -0.16 -0.74
CA ASP A 82 -17.63 -0.51 0.63
C ASP A 82 -18.80 -1.09 1.42
N GLU A 83 -18.53 -2.20 2.13
CA GLU A 83 -19.54 -2.88 2.93
C GLU A 83 -19.98 -2.07 4.16
N ASP A 84 -19.14 -1.14 4.62
CA ASP A 84 -19.36 -0.41 5.87
C ASP A 84 -20.24 0.84 5.68
N ASP A 85 -20.43 1.32 4.44
CA ASP A 85 -21.34 2.42 4.16
C ASP A 85 -22.77 1.89 3.96
N GLU A 86 -23.53 1.79 5.06
CA GLU A 86 -24.93 1.36 5.04
C GLU A 86 -25.84 2.28 4.20
N LYS A 87 -25.39 3.50 3.89
CA LYS A 87 -26.17 4.47 3.12
C LYS A 87 -25.94 4.36 1.61
N ASP A 88 -24.95 3.59 1.17
CA ASP A 88 -24.71 3.41 -0.26
C ASP A 88 -25.65 2.37 -0.87
N HIS A 89 -26.52 2.82 -1.78
CA HIS A 89 -27.38 1.97 -2.60
C HIS A 89 -26.61 0.94 -3.46
N LYS A 90 -25.33 1.19 -3.77
CA LYS A 90 -24.48 0.26 -4.53
C LYS A 90 -23.66 -0.67 -3.63
N LYS A 91 -23.90 -0.68 -2.31
CA LYS A 91 -23.23 -1.58 -1.37
C LYS A 91 -23.20 -3.03 -1.88
N ASN A 92 -22.04 -3.68 -1.76
CA ASN A 92 -21.76 -5.04 -2.24
C ASN A 92 -21.89 -5.23 -3.76
N GLN A 93 -22.10 -4.16 -4.54
CA GLN A 93 -22.08 -4.25 -6.00
C GLN A 93 -20.65 -4.00 -6.53
N PRO A 94 -20.26 -4.63 -7.65
CA PRO A 94 -18.97 -4.37 -8.27
C PRO A 94 -18.83 -2.90 -8.67
N VAL A 95 -17.66 -2.33 -8.45
CA VAL A 95 -17.35 -0.95 -8.85
C VAL A 95 -17.58 -0.78 -10.36
N ASP A 96 -18.25 0.31 -10.72
CA ASP A 96 -18.50 0.66 -12.11
C ASP A 96 -17.28 1.36 -12.72
N TYR A 97 -16.91 0.92 -13.93
CA TYR A 97 -15.87 1.55 -14.73
C TYR A 97 -16.47 2.00 -16.07
N PRO A 98 -15.91 3.05 -16.71
CA PRO A 98 -16.34 3.47 -18.04
C PRO A 98 -16.13 2.40 -19.13
N PHE A 99 -15.27 1.42 -18.86
CA PHE A 99 -14.91 0.35 -19.78
C PHE A 99 -15.47 -1.00 -19.30
N PRO A 100 -15.77 -1.93 -20.21
CA PRO A 100 -16.32 -3.23 -19.84
C PRO A 100 -15.30 -4.07 -19.06
N ILE A 101 -15.61 -4.40 -17.80
CA ILE A 101 -14.83 -5.31 -16.98
C ILE A 101 -15.63 -6.57 -16.71
N ASN A 102 -14.96 -7.72 -16.64
CA ASN A 102 -15.58 -8.97 -16.24
C ASN A 102 -15.99 -8.91 -14.75
N LYS A 103 -17.29 -8.72 -14.51
CA LYS A 103 -17.91 -8.65 -13.18
C LYS A 103 -18.33 -10.02 -12.62
N ASN A 104 -18.02 -11.12 -13.30
CA ASN A 104 -18.49 -12.47 -12.90
C ASN A 104 -17.82 -12.99 -11.62
N VAL A 105 -16.62 -12.50 -11.31
CA VAL A 105 -15.89 -12.88 -10.09
C VAL A 105 -15.68 -11.63 -9.26
N VAL A 106 -16.32 -11.60 -8.10
CA VAL A 106 -16.28 -10.50 -7.15
C VAL A 106 -15.45 -10.94 -5.96
N PHE A 107 -14.51 -10.10 -5.52
CA PHE A 107 -13.67 -10.45 -4.39
C PHE A 107 -14.51 -10.46 -3.10
N LYS A 108 -14.44 -11.54 -2.32
CA LYS A 108 -15.15 -11.66 -1.05
C LYS A 108 -14.16 -11.67 0.10
N LYS A 109 -14.28 -10.68 0.97
CA LYS A 109 -13.50 -10.61 2.22
C LYS A 109 -13.89 -11.78 3.12
N ASN A 110 -12.91 -12.37 3.79
CA ASN A 110 -13.16 -13.44 4.72
C ASN A 110 -13.68 -12.88 6.06
N LYS A 111 -14.84 -13.36 6.50
CA LYS A 111 -15.37 -13.06 7.84
C LYS A 111 -14.94 -14.17 8.78
N VAL A 112 -13.72 -14.06 9.30
CA VAL A 112 -13.18 -15.03 10.26
C VAL A 112 -13.98 -14.91 11.55
N ASN A 113 -14.63 -15.99 11.97
CA ASN A 113 -15.25 -16.04 13.28
C ASN A 113 -14.17 -16.26 14.34
N ASN A 114 -14.32 -15.67 15.52
CA ASN A 114 -13.35 -15.83 16.63
C ASN A 114 -13.15 -17.29 17.08
N SER A 115 -14.02 -18.21 16.66
CA SER A 115 -13.95 -19.65 16.94
C SER A 115 -13.02 -20.43 16.02
N ASP A 116 -12.60 -19.87 14.89
CA ASP A 116 -11.87 -20.61 13.86
C ASP A 116 -10.36 -20.51 14.11
N GLU A 117 -9.69 -21.66 14.27
CA GLU A 117 -8.25 -21.69 14.54
C GLU A 117 -7.44 -21.32 13.29
N ARG A 118 -6.72 -20.21 13.38
CA ARG A 118 -5.81 -19.76 12.32
C ARG A 118 -4.36 -20.10 12.67
N ILE A 119 -3.85 -21.19 12.11
CA ILE A 119 -2.48 -21.66 12.35
C ILE A 119 -1.43 -20.63 11.89
N ASN A 120 -1.64 -20.01 10.72
CA ASN A 120 -0.72 -19.00 10.19
C ASN A 120 -1.28 -17.58 10.39
N THR A 121 -0.72 -16.84 11.33
CA THR A 121 -1.06 -15.45 11.66
C THR A 121 -0.09 -14.43 11.05
N ASN A 122 0.77 -14.84 10.12
CA ASN A 122 1.65 -13.91 9.43
C ASN A 122 0.84 -12.97 8.52
N TYR A 123 1.45 -11.82 8.22
CA TYR A 123 0.84 -10.78 7.39
C TYR A 123 0.35 -11.33 6.03
N SER A 124 1.14 -12.21 5.38
CA SER A 124 0.76 -12.80 4.08
C SER A 124 -0.59 -13.50 4.12
N ASN A 125 -0.85 -14.28 5.17
CA ASN A 125 -2.14 -14.96 5.30
C ASN A 125 -3.24 -13.96 5.69
N ILE A 126 -3.01 -13.11 6.69
CA ILE A 126 -4.03 -12.16 7.20
C ILE A 126 -4.47 -11.17 6.12
N ALA A 127 -3.53 -10.61 5.37
CA ALA A 127 -3.84 -9.62 4.36
C ALA A 127 -4.63 -10.23 3.18
N SER A 128 -4.42 -11.51 2.88
CA SER A 128 -5.18 -12.25 1.84
C SER A 128 -6.68 -12.38 2.13
N ASP A 129 -7.10 -12.22 3.38
CA ASP A 129 -8.53 -12.20 3.75
C ASP A 129 -9.21 -10.88 3.41
N LEU A 130 -8.42 -9.81 3.33
CA LEU A 130 -8.92 -8.44 3.13
C LEU A 130 -8.70 -7.97 1.68
N TYR A 131 -7.66 -8.47 1.04
CA TYR A 131 -7.24 -8.05 -0.29
C TYR A 131 -6.75 -9.26 -1.11
N PRO A 132 -6.99 -9.30 -2.43
CA PRO A 132 -6.40 -10.30 -3.31
C PRO A 132 -4.88 -10.08 -3.43
N GLU A 133 -4.08 -11.14 -3.32
CA GLU A 133 -2.61 -11.06 -3.33
C GLU A 133 -2.06 -10.49 -4.66
N GLU A 134 -2.63 -10.94 -5.79
CA GLU A 134 -2.27 -10.45 -7.13
C GLU A 134 -2.95 -9.12 -7.49
N GLY A 135 -3.89 -8.66 -6.67
CA GLY A 135 -4.70 -7.49 -6.96
C GLY A 135 -6.13 -7.72 -7.39
N PHE A 136 -6.89 -6.63 -7.33
CA PHE A 136 -8.22 -6.61 -7.93
C PHE A 136 -8.12 -6.69 -9.45
N LYS A 137 -9.09 -7.38 -10.06
CA LYS A 137 -9.29 -7.35 -11.50
C LYS A 137 -9.71 -5.94 -11.90
N THR A 138 -8.76 -5.20 -12.45
CA THR A 138 -8.89 -3.79 -12.84
C THR A 138 -8.64 -3.61 -14.34
N LEU A 139 -8.79 -2.38 -14.82
CA LEU A 139 -8.54 -1.99 -16.21
C LEU A 139 -7.10 -2.35 -16.61
N ASN A 140 -6.98 -3.15 -17.66
CA ASN A 140 -5.70 -3.48 -18.30
C ASN A 140 -5.53 -2.63 -19.56
N LYS A 141 -4.41 -1.89 -19.65
CA LYS A 141 -4.04 -1.02 -20.79
C LYS A 141 -4.30 -1.70 -22.13
N ASN A 142 -3.80 -2.93 -22.31
CA ASN A 142 -3.81 -3.64 -23.58
C ASN A 142 -5.17 -4.30 -23.90
N LYS A 143 -6.07 -4.40 -22.92
CA LYS A 143 -7.36 -5.07 -23.10
C LYS A 143 -8.56 -4.12 -23.14
N HIS A 144 -8.45 -2.95 -22.50
CA HIS A 144 -9.61 -2.08 -22.25
C HIS A 144 -9.53 -0.73 -22.96
N PHE A 145 -8.35 -0.34 -23.46
CA PHE A 145 -8.17 0.92 -24.17
C PHE A 145 -7.84 0.60 -25.63
N SER A 146 -8.64 1.14 -26.54
CA SER A 146 -8.41 0.98 -27.98
C SER A 146 -7.39 1.99 -28.50
N SER A 147 -7.20 3.08 -27.76
CA SER A 147 -6.37 4.21 -28.17
C SER A 147 -5.70 4.89 -26.97
N ASP A 148 -4.55 5.52 -27.20
CA ASP A 148 -3.78 6.18 -26.14
C ASP A 148 -4.50 7.41 -25.55
N TRP A 149 -5.39 8.06 -26.33
CA TRP A 149 -6.15 9.21 -25.82
C TRP A 149 -7.21 8.80 -24.80
N GLU A 150 -7.83 7.62 -24.94
CA GLU A 150 -8.78 7.08 -23.95
C GLU A 150 -8.05 6.83 -22.62
N LEU A 151 -6.82 6.30 -22.69
CA LEU A 151 -5.97 6.06 -21.54
C LEU A 151 -5.60 7.36 -20.82
N LEU A 152 -5.17 8.37 -21.58
CA LEU A 152 -4.83 9.69 -21.04
C LEU A 152 -6.05 10.39 -20.44
N LEU A 153 -7.22 10.27 -21.08
CA LEU A 153 -8.46 10.85 -20.57
C LEU A 153 -8.89 10.15 -19.28
N ALA A 154 -8.86 8.81 -19.23
CA ALA A 154 -9.16 8.06 -18.02
C ALA A 154 -8.20 8.42 -16.88
N HIS A 155 -6.92 8.61 -17.18
CA HIS A 155 -5.95 9.09 -16.20
C HIS A 155 -6.25 10.50 -15.70
N ASN A 156 -6.56 11.43 -16.61
CA ASN A 156 -6.89 12.81 -16.26
C ASN A 156 -8.14 12.90 -15.36
N HIS A 157 -9.10 12.00 -15.54
CA HIS A 157 -10.29 11.91 -14.69
C HIS A 157 -10.12 11.04 -13.43
N GLY A 158 -8.90 10.55 -13.15
CA GLY A 158 -8.62 9.72 -11.96
C GLY A 158 -9.23 8.31 -12.01
N LEU A 159 -9.62 7.84 -13.20
CA LEU A 159 -10.24 6.52 -13.42
C LEU A 159 -9.20 5.45 -13.79
N TYR A 160 -7.98 5.86 -14.12
CA TYR A 160 -6.84 4.99 -14.38
C TYR A 160 -5.56 5.61 -13.83
N HIS A 161 -4.67 4.80 -13.28
CA HIS A 161 -3.37 5.27 -12.82
C HIS A 161 -2.28 4.51 -13.56
N PHE A 162 -1.26 5.23 -14.04
CA PHE A 162 -0.13 4.59 -14.69
C PHE A 162 0.67 3.78 -13.66
N LYS A 163 1.11 2.59 -14.06
CA LYS A 163 2.11 1.86 -13.29
C LYS A 163 3.40 2.67 -13.27
N ASN A 164 3.92 2.94 -12.07
CA ASN A 164 5.23 3.53 -11.93
C ASN A 164 6.29 2.43 -11.92
N ASN A 165 7.22 2.47 -12.88
CA ASN A 165 8.29 1.48 -13.00
C ASN A 165 9.53 1.87 -12.18
N ASP A 166 9.57 3.05 -11.57
CA ASP A 166 10.73 3.53 -10.82
C ASP A 166 10.82 2.87 -9.44
N ASN A 167 11.83 2.02 -9.27
CA ASN A 167 12.12 1.32 -8.00
C ASN A 167 12.46 2.26 -6.83
N ASN A 168 12.80 3.53 -7.12
CA ASN A 168 13.23 4.53 -6.13
C ASN A 168 12.11 5.47 -5.67
N ALA A 169 10.92 5.34 -6.26
CA ALA A 169 9.76 6.11 -5.85
C ALA A 169 9.13 5.53 -4.58
N ILE A 170 8.69 6.40 -3.67
CA ILE A 170 7.85 6.02 -2.51
C ILE A 170 6.52 5.40 -3.01
N MET A 171 6.12 5.71 -4.24
CA MET A 171 4.92 5.20 -4.91
C MET A 171 5.19 3.83 -5.55
N ASN A 172 4.27 2.89 -5.29
CA ASN A 172 4.38 1.46 -5.58
C ASN A 172 4.82 1.06 -6.99
N LYS A 173 5.83 0.17 -7.05
CA LYS A 173 6.29 -0.62 -8.21
C LYS A 173 5.18 -1.45 -8.86
N ASP A 174 4.23 -1.92 -8.06
CA ASP A 174 3.02 -2.59 -8.51
C ASP A 174 1.82 -1.95 -7.83
N MET A 175 1.21 -0.96 -8.49
CA MET A 175 -0.05 -0.35 -8.02
C MET A 175 -1.19 -1.34 -7.83
N HIS A 176 -1.01 -2.59 -8.25
CA HIS A 176 -2.05 -3.57 -8.33
C HIS A 176 -1.80 -4.82 -7.48
N SER A 177 -0.61 -5.09 -6.94
CA SER A 177 -0.38 -6.30 -6.11
C SER A 177 -0.21 -5.96 -4.63
N LEU A 178 -0.48 -6.94 -3.76
CA LEU A 178 -0.46 -6.74 -2.31
C LEU A 178 0.98 -6.55 -1.85
N ASN A 179 1.22 -5.50 -1.04
CA ASN A 179 2.55 -5.30 -0.47
C ASN A 179 2.92 -6.50 0.39
N THR A 180 4.13 -7.04 0.23
CA THR A 180 4.66 -8.02 1.18
C THR A 180 5.10 -7.33 2.47
N GLU A 181 5.27 -8.08 3.54
CA GLU A 181 5.77 -7.52 4.81
C GLU A 181 7.13 -6.84 4.65
N ASN A 182 8.01 -7.41 3.83
CA ASN A 182 9.31 -6.83 3.51
C ASN A 182 9.17 -5.53 2.72
N ASP A 183 8.22 -5.46 1.76
CA ASP A 183 7.96 -4.23 1.02
C ASP A 183 7.47 -3.11 1.94
N ILE A 184 6.57 -3.42 2.88
CA ILE A 184 6.08 -2.48 3.88
C ILE A 184 7.23 -1.97 4.74
N ARG A 185 8.06 -2.88 5.27
CA ARG A 185 9.19 -2.53 6.12
C ARG A 185 10.21 -1.66 5.39
N ASN A 186 10.57 -2.02 4.16
CA ASN A 186 11.53 -1.27 3.36
C ASN A 186 11.02 0.14 3.03
N LYS A 187 9.75 0.28 2.62
CA LYS A 187 9.14 1.58 2.34
C LYS A 187 9.04 2.45 3.59
N LEU A 188 8.67 1.86 4.73
CA LEU A 188 8.60 2.56 6.00
C LEU A 188 9.97 3.06 6.46
N ASN A 189 11.01 2.22 6.31
CA ASN A 189 12.38 2.59 6.65
C ASN A 189 12.86 3.78 5.80
N LEU A 190 12.66 3.71 4.48
CA LEU A 190 12.99 4.81 3.57
C LEU A 190 12.26 6.11 3.92
N TYR A 191 10.98 6.04 4.30
CA TYR A 191 10.21 7.20 4.73
C TYR A 191 10.72 7.77 6.05
N THR A 192 11.01 6.89 7.02
CA THR A 192 11.55 7.25 8.33
C THR A 192 12.92 7.91 8.22
N GLU A 193 13.80 7.41 7.35
CA GLU A 193 15.09 8.02 7.06
C GLU A 193 14.93 9.44 6.50
N ARG A 194 14.04 9.63 5.51
CA ARG A 194 13.78 10.95 4.92
C ARG A 194 13.24 11.96 5.95
N ILE A 195 12.30 11.55 6.78
CA ILE A 195 11.73 12.42 7.84
C ILE A 195 12.79 12.81 8.87
N ASN A 196 13.61 11.85 9.30
CA ASN A 196 14.65 12.12 10.29
C ASN A 196 15.74 13.05 9.75
N ILE A 197 16.00 13.02 8.45
CA ILE A 197 16.92 13.95 7.77
C ILE A 197 16.29 15.35 7.66
N ASP A 198 15.01 15.45 7.34
CA ASP A 198 14.32 16.73 7.11
C ASP A 198 14.18 17.56 8.40
N ASN A 199 13.66 16.95 9.48
CA ASN A 199 13.57 17.62 10.78
C ASN A 199 13.73 16.64 11.96
N PRO A 200 14.94 16.49 12.53
CA PRO A 200 15.20 15.52 13.59
C PRO A 200 14.48 15.85 14.91
N ASN A 201 14.19 17.13 15.16
CA ASN A 201 13.61 17.65 16.40
C ASN A 201 12.09 17.82 16.31
N ASP A 202 11.46 17.37 15.22
CA ASP A 202 10.01 17.40 15.08
C ASP A 202 9.35 16.44 16.08
N ALA A 203 8.54 16.97 17.00
CA ALA A 203 7.79 16.19 17.97
C ALA A 203 6.71 15.31 17.33
N CYS A 204 6.20 15.71 16.16
CA CYS A 204 5.08 15.07 15.47
C CYS A 204 5.52 13.99 14.48
N LYS A 205 6.82 13.79 14.28
CA LYS A 205 7.36 12.89 13.25
C LYS A 205 6.86 11.46 13.34
N TYR A 206 6.72 10.92 14.56
CA TYR A 206 6.27 9.54 14.77
C TYR A 206 4.79 9.35 14.42
N LEU A 207 3.97 10.40 14.53
CA LEU A 207 2.57 10.36 14.11
C LEU A 207 2.47 10.24 12.59
N ALA A 208 3.31 10.98 11.86
CA ALA A 208 3.41 10.85 10.40
C ALA A 208 3.92 9.46 9.98
N ILE A 209 4.90 8.90 10.71
CA ILE A 209 5.42 7.54 10.47
C ILE A 209 4.31 6.49 10.69
N GLU A 210 3.53 6.59 11.77
CA GLU A 210 2.44 5.63 12.04
C GLU A 210 1.27 5.79 11.07
N GLU A 211 0.96 7.00 10.61
CA GLU A 211 0.02 7.22 9.51
C GLU A 211 0.48 6.48 8.26
N TYR A 212 1.72 6.69 7.83
CA TYR A 212 2.26 6.08 6.63
C TYR A 212 2.33 4.54 6.74
N LYS A 213 2.73 4.03 7.91
CA LYS A 213 2.70 2.60 8.23
C LYS A 213 1.28 2.03 8.13
N CYS A 214 0.29 2.73 8.68
CA CYS A 214 -1.12 2.35 8.59
C CYS A 214 -1.60 2.29 7.13
N LEU A 215 -1.23 3.29 6.31
CA LEU A 215 -1.58 3.32 4.90
C LEU A 215 -0.98 2.12 4.15
N LEU A 216 0.29 1.79 4.41
CA LEU A 216 0.98 0.66 3.78
C LEU A 216 0.37 -0.70 4.17
N THR A 217 0.06 -0.92 5.44
CA THR A 217 -0.53 -2.17 5.95
C THR A 217 -1.96 -2.38 5.46
N HIS A 218 -2.70 -1.30 5.22
CA HIS A 218 -4.04 -1.34 4.62
C HIS A 218 -4.03 -1.19 3.10
N SER A 219 -2.89 -1.33 2.44
CA SER A 219 -2.78 -1.33 0.96
C SER A 219 -3.49 -0.15 0.30
N PHE A 220 -3.15 1.07 0.75
CA PHE A 220 -3.74 2.32 0.26
C PHE A 220 -3.69 2.48 -1.27
N HIS A 221 -2.74 1.84 -1.93
CA HIS A 221 -2.60 1.85 -3.38
C HIS A 221 -3.69 1.07 -4.12
N MET A 222 -4.29 0.06 -3.48
CA MET A 222 -5.41 -0.69 -4.04
C MET A 222 -6.75 -0.10 -3.64
N ASN A 223 -6.89 0.30 -2.37
CA ASN A 223 -8.16 0.76 -1.83
C ASN A 223 -7.95 2.01 -0.95
N PRO A 224 -7.74 3.18 -1.57
CA PRO A 224 -7.41 4.40 -0.84
C PRO A 224 -8.51 4.84 0.13
N ASN A 225 -9.79 4.64 -0.22
CA ASN A 225 -10.91 5.08 0.60
C ASN A 225 -10.93 4.36 1.96
N THR A 226 -10.91 3.02 1.94
CA THR A 226 -10.91 2.23 3.18
C THR A 226 -9.63 2.47 3.99
N SER A 227 -8.47 2.58 3.35
CA SER A 227 -7.21 2.85 4.07
C SER A 227 -7.23 4.22 4.73
N ASN A 228 -7.71 5.24 4.04
CA ASN A 228 -7.86 6.59 4.59
C ASN A 228 -8.80 6.60 5.79
N GLN A 229 -9.96 5.93 5.72
CA GLN A 229 -10.89 5.83 6.85
C GLN A 229 -10.23 5.22 8.10
N LYS A 230 -9.33 4.24 7.94
CA LYS A 230 -8.61 3.62 9.08
C LYS A 230 -7.48 4.48 9.62
N CYS A 231 -6.81 5.23 8.74
CA CYS A 231 -5.58 5.94 9.08
C CYS A 231 -5.78 7.43 9.39
N VAL A 232 -6.95 8.00 9.07
CA VAL A 232 -7.28 9.43 9.34
C VAL A 232 -7.12 9.81 10.81
N LYS A 233 -7.25 8.87 11.74
CA LYS A 233 -6.99 9.12 13.16
C LYS A 233 -5.56 9.62 13.41
N TRP A 234 -4.56 9.03 12.75
CA TRP A 234 -3.16 9.41 12.91
C TRP A 234 -2.87 10.77 12.27
N PHE A 235 -3.51 11.03 11.13
CA PHE A 235 -3.47 12.35 10.50
C PHE A 235 -4.06 13.43 11.42
N ASN A 236 -5.19 13.15 12.08
CA ASN A 236 -5.79 14.09 13.03
C ASN A 236 -4.87 14.37 14.23
N GLU A 237 -4.27 13.33 14.81
CA GLU A 237 -3.28 13.50 15.89
C GLU A 237 -2.06 14.28 15.42
N TYR A 238 -1.57 14.01 14.21
CA TYR A 238 -0.47 14.76 13.60
C TYR A 238 -0.80 16.25 13.48
N MET A 239 -1.99 16.58 12.99
CA MET A 239 -2.44 17.98 12.86
C MET A 239 -2.59 18.67 14.22
N GLN A 240 -3.09 17.98 15.23
CA GLN A 240 -3.17 18.50 16.60
C GLN A 240 -1.76 18.75 17.16
N CYS A 241 -0.85 17.79 16.99
CA CYS A 241 0.54 17.94 17.40
C CYS A 241 1.21 19.13 16.71
N LYS A 242 0.96 19.37 15.42
CA LYS A 242 1.53 20.52 14.71
C LYS A 242 1.03 21.85 15.23
N TRP A 243 -0.23 21.92 15.61
CA TRP A 243 -0.75 23.11 16.31
C TRP A 243 -0.11 23.28 17.69
N ASP A 244 0.11 22.18 18.42
CA ASP A 244 0.74 22.21 19.74
C ASP A 244 2.23 22.59 19.68
N GLU A 245 2.95 22.14 18.66
CA GLU A 245 4.32 22.58 18.37
C GLU A 245 4.35 24.08 18.05
N HIS A 246 3.41 24.55 17.22
CA HIS A 246 3.30 25.97 16.87
C HIS A 246 3.00 26.85 18.08
N LYS A 247 2.01 26.49 18.92
CA LYS A 247 1.65 27.31 20.10
C LYS A 247 2.79 27.40 21.11
N LEU A 248 3.58 26.34 21.28
CA LEU A 248 4.76 26.33 22.15
C LEU A 248 5.89 27.19 21.60
N ASN A 249 6.17 27.10 20.29
CA ASN A 249 7.25 27.86 19.66
C ASN A 249 6.96 29.37 19.60
N TYR A 250 5.70 29.76 19.42
CA TYR A 250 5.29 31.17 19.33
C TYR A 250 4.75 31.77 20.63
N GLY A 251 4.72 30.99 21.72
CA GLY A 251 4.29 31.47 23.04
C GLY A 251 2.79 31.85 23.11
N HIS A 252 1.94 31.16 22.35
CA HIS A 252 0.50 31.38 22.42
C HIS A 252 -0.06 30.81 23.73
N ASN A 253 -0.73 31.67 24.50
CA ASN A 253 -1.43 31.29 25.72
C ASN A 253 -2.73 32.10 25.87
N TYR A 254 -3.57 31.74 26.84
CA TYR A 254 -4.83 32.39 27.15
C TYR A 254 -4.93 32.70 28.64
N ILE A 255 -5.72 33.72 29.00
CA ILE A 255 -5.96 34.06 30.40
C ILE A 255 -7.03 33.10 30.93
N GLU A 256 -6.65 32.25 31.87
CA GLU A 256 -7.58 31.34 32.52
C GLU A 256 -8.49 32.07 33.52
N ASN A 257 -9.73 31.58 33.64
CA ASN A 257 -10.64 32.07 34.66
C ASN A 257 -10.24 31.57 36.04
N ARG A 258 -10.73 32.28 37.08
CA ARG A 258 -10.61 31.80 38.45
C ARG A 258 -11.30 30.43 38.58
N ARG A 259 -10.69 29.56 39.36
CA ARG A 259 -11.20 28.23 39.68
C ARG A 259 -12.66 28.28 40.13
N ASN A 260 -13.49 27.42 39.56
CA ASN A 260 -14.89 27.32 39.92
C ASN A 260 -15.06 26.84 41.38
N LYS A 261 -16.03 27.42 42.11
CA LYS A 261 -16.30 27.11 43.53
C LYS A 261 -16.62 25.63 43.78
N LYS A 262 -17.17 24.93 42.77
CA LYS A 262 -17.44 23.48 42.79
C LYS A 262 -16.55 22.69 41.83
N SER A 263 -15.25 23.02 41.74
CA SER A 263 -14.36 22.24 40.86
C SER A 263 -14.17 20.79 41.34
N LYS A 264 -14.35 20.53 42.66
CA LYS A 264 -14.41 19.18 43.22
C LYS A 264 -15.87 18.76 43.39
N ALA A 265 -16.19 17.53 42.99
CA ALA A 265 -17.52 16.96 43.21
C ALA A 265 -17.82 16.73 44.71
N TYR A 266 -16.79 16.40 45.49
CA TYR A 266 -16.89 16.17 46.93
C TYR A 266 -15.69 16.79 47.67
N ILE A 267 -15.88 17.22 48.91
CA ILE A 267 -14.84 17.96 49.67
C ILE A 267 -13.57 17.14 49.90
N ALA A 268 -13.72 15.84 50.16
CA ALA A 268 -12.62 14.92 50.38
C ALA A 268 -12.06 14.32 49.08
N ALA A 269 -12.66 14.65 47.91
CA ALA A 269 -12.14 14.14 46.66
C ALA A 269 -10.75 14.74 46.38
N PRO A 270 -9.79 13.92 45.90
CA PRO A 270 -8.51 14.43 45.45
C PRO A 270 -8.72 15.37 44.27
N ASP A 271 -7.86 16.37 44.20
CA ASP A 271 -7.93 17.41 43.17
C ASP A 271 -6.62 17.44 42.42
N TYR A 272 -6.55 16.54 41.44
CA TYR A 272 -5.41 16.40 40.56
C TYR A 272 -5.19 17.72 39.83
N GLN A 273 -3.97 18.23 39.93
CA GLN A 273 -3.56 19.40 39.18
C GLN A 273 -3.23 18.94 37.76
N TYR A 274 -3.83 19.59 36.76
CA TYR A 274 -3.52 19.40 35.36
C TYR A 274 -2.75 20.62 34.87
N SER A 275 -1.68 20.37 34.12
CA SER A 275 -0.82 21.37 33.49
C SER A 275 -1.50 22.05 32.30
#